data_AF-A0A2Z5X3X0-F1
#
_entry.id   AF-A0A2Z5X3X0-F1
#
_cell.length_a   1.000
_cell.length_b   1.000
_cell.length_c   1.000
_cell.angle_alpha   90.00
_cell.angle_beta   90.00
_cell.angle_gamma   90.00
#
_symmetry.space_group_name_H-M   'P 1'
#
loop_
_entity.id
_entity.type
_entity.pdbx_description
1 polymer ?
#
loop_
_entity_poly.entity_id
_entity_poly.type
_entity_poly.pdbx_seq_one_letter_code
_entity_poly.pdbx_strand_id
1 'polypeptide(L)'
;MTLKLTIIPNIVSSLFCRDPLIRLPSPYGYANFGFKAIASNGQRYKYGDRNLYTVIPRSKPQNVESQQLDYRFELIQSFSIQKAGNAIAECEDIWRYAQGDRQISIALSDGATESSFAKEWAKELVTAFVNLDHGCIPEQNLQSWLQPVQQTWQQWLGKQNLTWFAKRKAGAGAFATFLGLEILPDLSWQALATGDSCLFIVRQQKSCLQFPIQNSDEFNHRPKLIGTYTEVANIRMNQANGVAELGDRFYLTTDAIACWIFKQIEASQDPWVKLGEINSQDEFSQWVNELRDRHEIANDDTTLLCLEIRRES
;
A
#
# COMPACT_ATOMS: atom_id res chain seq x y z
N MET A 1 -9.22 57.13 -17.74
CA MET A 1 -8.57 57.20 -16.42
C MET A 1 -8.06 55.80 -16.13
N THR A 2 -6.77 55.59 -16.39
CA THR A 2 -6.12 54.28 -16.44
C THR A 2 -5.18 54.20 -15.26
N LEU A 3 -5.35 53.22 -14.37
CA LEU A 3 -4.34 52.89 -13.36
C LEU A 3 -4.20 51.36 -13.28
N LYS A 4 -3.09 50.89 -13.86
CA LYS A 4 -2.45 49.59 -13.59
C LYS A 4 -1.71 49.69 -12.25
N LEU A 5 -1.72 48.60 -11.46
CA LEU A 5 -0.78 48.30 -10.38
C LEU A 5 -0.59 46.77 -10.41
N THR A 6 0.44 46.23 -11.06
CA THR A 6 1.86 46.07 -10.66
C THR A 6 2.02 45.18 -9.43
N ILE A 7 2.29 43.90 -9.70
CA ILE A 7 2.77 42.89 -8.75
C ILE A 7 4.30 43.03 -8.64
N ILE A 8 4.82 43.21 -7.43
CA ILE A 8 6.25 43.11 -7.11
C ILE A 8 6.45 41.84 -6.27
N PRO A 9 7.35 40.91 -6.65
CA PRO A 9 7.77 39.82 -5.78
C PRO A 9 8.97 40.28 -4.95
N ASN A 10 8.90 40.17 -3.62
CA ASN A 10 10.08 40.26 -2.77
C ASN A 10 10.35 38.93 -2.07
N ILE A 11 11.48 38.36 -2.49
CA ILE A 11 12.25 37.31 -1.84
C ILE A 11 12.73 37.84 -0.49
N VAL A 12 12.53 37.07 0.58
CA VAL A 12 13.37 37.15 1.78
C VAL A 12 13.72 35.73 2.21
N SER A 13 14.94 35.33 1.89
CA SER A 13 15.64 34.25 2.59
C SER A 13 15.92 34.72 4.02
N SER A 14 15.49 33.97 5.03
CA SER A 14 16.09 34.08 6.36
C SER A 14 16.59 32.71 6.80
N LEU A 15 17.92 32.65 6.92
CA LEU A 15 18.66 31.67 7.69
C LEU A 15 18.17 31.72 9.14
N PHE A 16 17.89 30.56 9.74
CA PHE A 16 17.91 30.44 11.19
C PHE A 16 18.95 29.39 11.59
N CYS A 17 20.06 29.91 12.12
CA CYS A 17 21.04 29.17 12.90
C CYS A 17 20.43 28.62 14.19
N ARG A 18 21.04 27.51 14.62
CA ARG A 18 20.83 26.79 15.87
C ARG A 18 21.04 27.68 17.10
N ASP A 19 20.27 27.41 18.16
CA ASP A 19 20.79 27.43 19.53
C ASP A 19 20.07 26.37 20.39
N PRO A 20 20.77 25.66 21.31
CA PRO A 20 20.25 24.49 22.01
C PRO A 20 19.78 24.87 23.43
N LEU A 21 18.50 24.65 23.73
CA LEU A 21 18.04 24.67 25.13
C LEU A 21 17.08 23.52 25.42
N ILE A 22 17.56 22.66 26.31
CA ILE A 22 16.91 21.57 27.02
C ILE A 22 15.55 22.03 27.59
N ARG A 23 14.47 21.32 27.24
CA ARG A 23 13.25 21.26 28.05
C ARG A 23 12.70 19.83 28.08
N LEU A 24 12.53 19.34 29.31
CA LEU A 24 11.89 18.09 29.70
C LEU A 24 10.42 18.01 29.23
N PRO A 25 9.87 16.78 29.07
CA PRO A 25 8.58 16.55 28.45
C PRO A 25 7.39 16.94 29.35
N SER A 26 6.38 17.53 28.72
CA SER A 26 5.07 17.86 29.32
C SER A 26 4.18 16.60 29.39
N PRO A 27 3.51 16.33 30.52
CA PRO A 27 2.64 15.17 30.68
C PRO A 27 1.19 15.54 30.34
N TYR A 28 0.84 15.58 29.05
CA TYR A 28 -0.57 15.64 28.64
C TYR A 28 -0.77 14.71 27.45
N GLY A 29 -1.54 13.65 27.69
CA GLY A 29 -1.98 12.69 26.69
C GLY A 29 -2.78 13.39 25.59
N TYR A 30 -2.44 13.11 24.34
CA TYR A 30 -3.22 13.55 23.21
C TYR A 30 -4.49 12.72 23.14
N ALA A 31 -5.61 13.40 23.32
CA ALA A 31 -6.95 12.84 23.21
C ALA A 31 -7.23 12.45 21.75
N ASN A 32 -7.48 11.15 21.53
CA ASN A 32 -8.22 10.64 20.38
C ASN A 32 -9.65 11.20 20.43
N PHE A 33 -9.88 12.36 19.83
CA PHE A 33 -11.23 12.79 19.49
C PHE A 33 -11.59 12.21 18.12
N GLY A 34 -12.43 11.19 18.19
CA GLY A 34 -12.76 10.30 17.09
C GLY A 34 -13.36 10.97 15.85
N PHE A 35 -12.98 10.41 14.71
CA PHE A 35 -13.77 10.47 13.49
C PHE A 35 -15.04 9.63 13.74
N LYS A 36 -16.09 10.26 14.26
CA LYS A 36 -17.41 9.63 14.31
C LYS A 36 -17.81 9.24 12.88
N ALA A 37 -18.12 7.96 12.72
CA ALA A 37 -18.61 7.31 11.53
C ALA A 37 -19.48 8.23 10.66
N ILE A 38 -19.08 8.40 9.40
CA ILE A 38 -19.98 8.92 8.38
C ILE A 38 -21.10 7.89 8.22
N ALA A 39 -22.33 8.31 8.47
CA ALA A 39 -23.50 7.46 8.48
C ALA A 39 -23.64 6.67 7.17
N SER A 40 -23.74 5.36 7.31
CA SER A 40 -24.17 4.43 6.28
C SER A 40 -25.65 4.66 5.95
N ASN A 41 -25.95 5.56 5.01
CA ASN A 41 -27.26 5.58 4.37
C ASN A 41 -27.29 4.46 3.32
N GLY A 42 -27.85 3.32 3.72
CA GLY A 42 -28.21 2.24 2.81
C GLY A 42 -29.30 2.70 1.84
N GLN A 43 -28.99 2.69 0.56
CA GLN A 43 -29.98 2.42 -0.49
C GLN A 43 -29.52 1.21 -1.30
N ARG A 44 -30.29 0.13 -1.15
CA ARG A 44 -30.31 -1.01 -2.06
C ARG A 44 -30.73 -0.50 -3.44
N TYR A 45 -29.77 -0.30 -4.34
CA TYR A 45 -30.08 -0.16 -5.76
C TYR A 45 -30.00 -1.55 -6.41
N LYS A 46 -31.18 -2.09 -6.70
CA LYS A 46 -31.36 -3.21 -7.64
C LYS A 46 -31.01 -2.69 -9.04
N TYR A 47 -29.95 -3.19 -9.65
CA TYR A 47 -29.73 -3.01 -11.09
C TYR A 47 -30.47 -4.12 -11.84
N GLY A 48 -31.59 -3.73 -12.43
CA GLY A 48 -32.27 -4.44 -13.51
C GLY A 48 -32.32 -3.52 -14.74
N ASP A 49 -32.30 -4.15 -15.91
CA ASP A 49 -32.38 -3.61 -17.28
C ASP A 49 -31.05 -3.07 -17.86
N ARG A 50 -30.38 -3.85 -18.71
CA ARG A 50 -30.67 -4.24 -20.12
C ARG A 50 -30.16 -3.20 -21.12
N ASN A 51 -29.12 -3.64 -21.84
CA ASN A 51 -28.70 -3.25 -23.19
C ASN A 51 -28.37 -1.79 -23.43
N LEU A 52 -27.09 -1.51 -23.71
CA LEU A 52 -26.67 -0.57 -24.77
C LEU A 52 -25.14 -0.63 -25.01
N TYR A 53 -24.59 -1.78 -25.40
CA TYR A 53 -23.35 -1.85 -26.19
C TYR A 53 -23.37 -3.09 -27.08
N THR A 54 -23.84 -2.92 -28.32
CA THR A 54 -23.63 -3.91 -29.38
C THR A 54 -22.21 -3.74 -29.90
N VAL A 55 -21.27 -4.55 -29.41
CA VAL A 55 -19.92 -4.65 -29.99
C VAL A 55 -19.97 -5.72 -31.08
N ILE A 56 -19.70 -5.29 -32.31
CA ILE A 56 -19.54 -6.16 -33.49
C ILE A 56 -18.27 -7.01 -33.26
N PRO A 57 -18.31 -8.35 -33.38
CA PRO A 57 -17.13 -9.17 -33.20
C PRO A 57 -16.20 -8.99 -34.41
N ARG A 58 -15.07 -8.31 -34.21
CA ARG A 58 -13.97 -8.32 -35.18
C ARG A 58 -13.10 -9.55 -34.91
N SER A 59 -13.08 -10.43 -35.92
CA SER A 59 -12.06 -11.44 -36.27
C SER A 59 -11.36 -12.18 -35.12
N LYS A 60 -11.66 -13.48 -35.03
CA LYS A 60 -10.94 -14.49 -34.22
C LYS A 60 -9.43 -14.25 -34.22
N PRO A 61 -8.78 -14.09 -33.04
CA PRO A 61 -7.36 -14.37 -32.96
C PRO A 61 -7.14 -15.85 -33.25
N GLN A 62 -6.14 -16.12 -34.09
CA GLN A 62 -5.68 -17.45 -34.44
C GLN A 62 -5.35 -18.25 -33.17
N ASN A 63 -5.63 -19.56 -33.20
CA ASN A 63 -5.29 -20.53 -32.16
C ASN A 63 -3.86 -20.30 -31.67
N VAL A 64 -3.70 -19.62 -30.54
CA VAL A 64 -2.53 -19.78 -29.68
C VAL A 64 -2.86 -21.01 -28.86
N GLU A 65 -2.17 -22.12 -29.11
CA GLU A 65 -2.22 -23.31 -28.27
C GLU A 65 -2.13 -22.85 -26.81
N SER A 66 -3.20 -23.08 -26.05
CA SER A 66 -3.20 -22.94 -24.60
C SER A 66 -2.25 -24.00 -24.06
N GLN A 67 -0.96 -23.67 -23.98
CA GLN A 67 -0.04 -24.39 -23.12
C GLN A 67 -0.63 -24.34 -21.72
N GLN A 68 -1.09 -25.49 -21.25
CA GLN A 68 -1.50 -25.68 -19.88
C GLN A 68 -0.25 -25.45 -19.03
N LEU A 69 -0.24 -24.35 -18.28
CA LEU A 69 0.87 -24.06 -17.36
C LEU A 69 0.80 -25.08 -16.23
N ASP A 70 1.91 -25.74 -15.93
CA ASP A 70 2.00 -26.76 -14.88
C ASP A 70 1.98 -26.15 -13.46
N TYR A 71 1.45 -24.93 -13.30
CA TYR A 71 1.50 -24.18 -12.06
C TYR A 71 0.29 -23.27 -11.86
N ARG A 72 0.03 -22.94 -10.59
CA ARG A 72 -0.93 -21.94 -10.15
C ARG A 72 -0.35 -21.04 -9.08
N PHE A 73 -0.95 -19.85 -8.97
CA PHE A 73 -0.71 -18.93 -7.87
C PHE A 73 -1.76 -19.15 -6.78
N GLU A 74 -1.32 -19.17 -5.53
CA GLU A 74 -2.21 -19.33 -4.37
C GLU A 74 -1.88 -18.27 -3.32
N LEU A 75 -2.83 -17.41 -2.98
CA LEU A 75 -2.72 -16.47 -1.86
C LEU A 75 -3.00 -17.24 -0.57
N ILE A 76 -1.95 -17.83 0.00
CA ILE A 76 -2.04 -18.76 1.13
C ILE A 76 -2.18 -18.06 2.48
N GLN A 77 -1.79 -16.79 2.58
CA GLN A 77 -1.96 -15.97 3.79
C GLN A 77 -2.43 -14.57 3.38
N SER A 78 -3.44 -14.06 4.10
CA SER A 78 -3.95 -12.70 3.92
C SER A 78 -4.53 -12.19 5.23
N PHE A 79 -3.65 -11.73 6.11
CA PHE A 79 -4.00 -11.34 7.47
C PHE A 79 -3.73 -9.86 7.70
N SER A 80 -4.64 -9.19 8.41
CA SER A 80 -4.49 -7.80 8.82
C SER A 80 -5.03 -7.62 10.24
N ILE A 81 -4.31 -6.91 11.09
CA ILE A 81 -4.77 -6.54 12.43
C ILE A 81 -4.52 -5.05 12.64
N GLN A 82 -5.53 -4.37 13.17
CA GLN A 82 -5.42 -2.96 13.49
C GLN A 82 -4.47 -2.72 14.68
N LYS A 83 -4.01 -1.49 14.80
CA LYS A 83 -3.32 -0.96 15.97
C LYS A 83 -4.07 -1.28 17.26
N ALA A 84 -3.35 -1.68 18.30
CA ALA A 84 -3.96 -2.01 19.58
C ALA A 84 -4.71 -0.78 20.15
N GLY A 85 -5.95 -1.01 20.56
CA GLY A 85 -6.87 0.04 21.04
C GLY A 85 -7.82 0.61 19.98
N ASN A 86 -7.56 0.34 18.69
CA ASN A 86 -8.44 0.75 17.60
C ASN A 86 -9.48 -0.34 17.28
N ALA A 87 -10.60 0.07 16.68
CA ALA A 87 -11.55 -0.84 16.05
C ALA A 87 -10.99 -1.35 14.71
N ILE A 88 -11.39 -2.55 14.28
CA ILE A 88 -10.98 -3.14 12.99
C ILE A 88 -11.26 -2.18 11.82
N ALA A 89 -12.37 -1.43 11.87
CA ALA A 89 -12.74 -0.47 10.84
C ALA A 89 -11.78 0.74 10.73
N GLU A 90 -10.97 0.99 11.76
CA GLU A 90 -9.97 2.08 11.82
C GLU A 90 -8.61 1.65 11.28
N CYS A 91 -8.41 0.38 10.90
CA CYS A 91 -7.19 -0.07 10.21
C CYS A 91 -7.00 0.70 8.89
N GLU A 92 -5.86 1.35 8.72
CA GLU A 92 -5.47 2.16 7.57
C GLU A 92 -4.70 1.36 6.52
N ASP A 93 -4.19 0.18 6.87
CA ASP A 93 -3.67 -0.81 5.91
C ASP A 93 -4.77 -1.26 4.94
N ILE A 94 -4.48 -1.15 3.64
CA ILE A 94 -5.33 -1.64 2.57
C ILE A 94 -4.52 -2.48 1.59
N TRP A 95 -5.10 -3.62 1.21
CA TRP A 95 -4.57 -4.45 0.14
C TRP A 95 -5.65 -4.89 -0.84
N ARG A 96 -5.18 -5.27 -2.03
CA ARG A 96 -5.99 -5.83 -3.12
C ARG A 96 -5.22 -6.92 -3.83
N TYR A 97 -5.96 -7.90 -4.31
CA TYR A 97 -5.47 -9.01 -5.12
C TYR A 97 -6.41 -9.19 -6.31
N ALA A 98 -5.84 -9.29 -7.50
CA ALA A 98 -6.54 -9.66 -8.72
C ALA A 98 -5.77 -10.76 -9.44
N GLN A 99 -6.52 -11.73 -9.95
CA GLN A 99 -6.02 -12.83 -10.75
C GLN A 99 -6.76 -12.81 -12.08
N GLY A 100 -6.04 -12.48 -13.14
CA GLY A 100 -6.50 -12.70 -14.51
C GLY A 100 -6.26 -14.14 -14.94
N ASP A 101 -6.55 -14.44 -16.22
CA ASP A 101 -6.41 -15.80 -16.76
C ASP A 101 -5.01 -16.40 -16.53
N ARG A 102 -3.96 -15.57 -16.53
CA ARG A 102 -2.56 -16.01 -16.39
C ARG A 102 -1.61 -15.00 -15.71
N GLN A 103 -2.16 -13.97 -15.06
CA GLN A 103 -1.38 -12.90 -14.42
C GLN A 103 -1.95 -12.62 -13.04
N ILE A 104 -1.07 -12.34 -12.09
CA ILE A 104 -1.43 -11.89 -10.75
C ILE A 104 -0.99 -10.46 -10.56
N SER A 105 -1.87 -9.65 -9.96
CA SER A 105 -1.54 -8.34 -9.43
C SER A 105 -1.98 -8.27 -7.98
N ILE A 106 -1.03 -7.99 -7.08
CA ILE A 106 -1.29 -7.78 -5.66
C ILE A 106 -0.67 -6.45 -5.23
N ALA A 107 -1.40 -5.68 -4.43
CA ALA A 107 -0.90 -4.42 -3.91
C ALA A 107 -1.27 -4.24 -2.44
N LEU A 108 -0.39 -3.58 -1.72
CA LEU A 108 -0.47 -3.25 -0.30
C LEU A 108 -0.11 -1.77 -0.12
N SER A 109 -0.82 -1.09 0.77
CA SER A 109 -0.62 0.33 1.06
C SER A 109 -1.04 0.61 2.50
N ASP A 110 -0.18 1.29 3.24
CA ASP A 110 -0.41 1.76 4.60
C ASP A 110 -0.70 3.26 4.57
N GLY A 111 -1.84 3.66 5.12
CA GLY A 111 -2.28 5.05 5.19
C GLY A 111 -1.62 5.79 6.36
N ALA A 112 -0.95 6.91 6.08
CA ALA A 112 -0.30 7.68 7.14
C ALA A 112 -1.31 8.31 8.12
N THR A 113 -1.27 7.86 9.37
CA THR A 113 -2.16 8.24 10.47
C THR A 113 -2.27 9.75 10.75
N GLU A 114 -1.23 10.52 10.44
CA GLU A 114 -1.26 11.97 10.62
C GLU A 114 -2.19 12.67 9.61
N SER A 115 -2.42 12.04 8.45
CA SER A 115 -3.20 12.59 7.34
C SER A 115 -4.69 12.20 7.43
N SER A 116 -5.57 13.05 6.90
CA SER A 116 -7.00 12.73 6.86
C SER A 116 -7.32 11.89 5.64
N PHE A 117 -8.16 10.87 5.81
CA PHE A 117 -8.60 9.96 4.75
C PHE A 117 -7.45 9.17 4.10
N ALA A 118 -6.44 8.82 4.91
CA ALA A 118 -5.28 8.05 4.49
C ALA A 118 -5.68 6.66 4.00
N LYS A 119 -6.58 5.99 4.73
CA LYS A 119 -7.21 4.74 4.34
C LYS A 119 -7.88 4.81 2.96
N GLU A 120 -8.66 5.85 2.69
CA GLU A 120 -9.32 6.01 1.39
C GLU A 120 -8.32 6.27 0.28
N TRP A 121 -7.22 6.98 0.56
CA TRP A 121 -6.14 7.16 -0.39
C TRP A 121 -5.39 5.86 -0.69
N ALA A 122 -5.00 5.11 0.35
CA ALA A 122 -4.40 3.78 0.23
C ALA A 122 -5.27 2.85 -0.64
N LYS A 123 -6.59 2.88 -0.42
CA LYS A 123 -7.57 2.14 -1.21
C LYS A 123 -7.57 2.52 -2.69
N GLU A 124 -7.54 3.81 -3.03
CA GLU A 124 -7.49 4.24 -4.44
C GLU A 124 -6.21 3.76 -5.12
N LEU A 125 -5.06 3.85 -4.45
CA LEU A 125 -3.77 3.39 -4.97
C LEU A 125 -3.78 1.90 -5.31
N VAL A 126 -4.13 1.04 -4.36
CA VAL A 126 -4.10 -0.41 -4.59
C VAL A 126 -5.17 -0.85 -5.58
N THR A 127 -6.34 -0.18 -5.60
CA THR A 127 -7.43 -0.49 -6.55
C THR A 127 -7.01 -0.14 -7.98
N ALA A 128 -6.38 1.02 -8.16
CA ALA A 128 -5.90 1.42 -9.47
C ALA A 128 -4.79 0.50 -9.99
N PHE A 129 -3.91 0.01 -9.12
CA PHE A 129 -2.84 -0.91 -9.52
C PHE A 129 -3.38 -2.26 -9.99
N VAL A 130 -4.25 -2.92 -9.22
CA VAL A 130 -4.73 -4.26 -9.58
C VAL A 130 -5.66 -4.27 -10.80
N ASN A 131 -6.17 -3.10 -11.21
CA ASN A 131 -7.01 -2.92 -12.40
C ASN A 131 -6.22 -2.47 -13.64
N LEU A 132 -4.89 -2.48 -13.59
CA LEU A 132 -4.07 -2.20 -14.77
C LEU A 132 -4.18 -3.34 -15.78
N ASP A 133 -4.52 -3.00 -17.02
CA ASP A 133 -4.57 -3.94 -18.15
C ASP A 133 -3.17 -4.37 -18.66
N HIS A 134 -2.10 -3.77 -18.15
CA HIS A 134 -0.74 -3.91 -18.69
C HIS A 134 0.29 -4.13 -17.60
N GLY A 135 1.35 -4.86 -17.96
CA GLY A 135 2.44 -5.20 -17.06
C GLY A 135 3.10 -3.96 -16.43
N CYS A 136 3.54 -4.11 -15.17
CA CYS A 136 4.02 -3.09 -14.22
C CYS A 136 4.40 -1.71 -14.80
N ILE A 137 3.94 -0.65 -14.14
CA ILE A 137 4.11 0.75 -14.55
C ILE A 137 5.61 1.13 -14.60
N PRO A 138 6.19 1.38 -15.78
CA PRO A 138 7.51 2.01 -15.87
C PRO A 138 7.48 3.40 -15.23
N GLU A 139 8.62 3.90 -14.74
CA GLU A 139 8.69 5.25 -14.15
C GLU A 139 8.17 6.32 -15.14
N GLN A 140 8.41 6.12 -16.44
CA GLN A 140 7.93 7.02 -17.50
C GLN A 140 6.39 7.05 -17.62
N ASN A 141 5.71 6.01 -17.13
CA ASN A 141 4.25 5.88 -17.12
C ASN A 141 3.64 6.15 -15.73
N LEU A 142 4.46 6.52 -14.74
CA LEU A 142 3.99 6.81 -13.39
C LEU A 142 2.95 7.93 -13.40
N GLN A 143 3.18 8.97 -14.20
CA GLN A 143 2.24 10.07 -14.34
C GLN A 143 0.91 9.63 -14.94
N SER A 144 0.93 8.83 -16.00
CA SER A 144 -0.29 8.33 -16.63
C SER A 144 -1.10 7.42 -15.70
N TRP A 145 -0.46 6.71 -14.78
CA TRP A 145 -1.15 5.91 -13.78
C TRP A 145 -1.64 6.76 -12.61
N LEU A 146 -0.77 7.53 -11.96
CA LEU A 146 -1.07 8.16 -10.69
C LEU A 146 -1.99 9.38 -10.81
N GLN A 147 -1.86 10.17 -11.88
CA GLN A 147 -2.64 11.40 -12.04
C GLN A 147 -4.17 11.12 -12.07
N PRO A 148 -4.67 10.11 -12.81
CA PRO A 148 -6.07 9.69 -12.70
C PRO A 148 -6.49 9.26 -11.29
N VAL A 149 -5.61 8.58 -10.54
CA VAL A 149 -5.91 8.10 -9.17
C VAL A 149 -6.04 9.29 -8.21
N GLN A 150 -5.12 10.25 -8.28
CA GLN A 150 -5.22 11.51 -7.53
C GLN A 150 -6.51 12.27 -7.86
N GLN A 151 -6.88 12.35 -9.14
CA GLN A 151 -8.12 13.01 -9.57
C GLN A 151 -9.36 12.30 -9.03
N THR A 152 -9.41 10.96 -9.07
CA THR A 152 -10.52 10.16 -8.52
C THR A 152 -10.69 10.42 -7.03
N TRP A 153 -9.60 10.41 -6.26
CA TRP A 153 -9.65 10.72 -4.83
C TRP A 153 -10.14 12.15 -4.56
N GLN A 154 -9.66 13.14 -5.32
CA GLN A 154 -10.10 14.54 -5.17
C GLN A 154 -11.59 14.71 -5.49
N GLN A 155 -12.10 14.03 -6.51
CA GLN A 155 -13.52 14.01 -6.83
C GLN A 155 -14.35 13.32 -5.74
N TRP A 156 -13.84 12.22 -5.16
CA TRP A 156 -14.46 11.57 -4.03
C TRP A 156 -14.52 12.49 -2.81
N LEU A 157 -13.43 13.19 -2.49
CA LEU A 157 -13.37 14.15 -1.38
C LEU A 157 -14.38 15.28 -1.57
N GLY A 158 -14.51 15.81 -2.80
CA GLY A 158 -15.48 16.86 -3.13
C GLY A 158 -16.94 16.47 -2.90
N LYS A 159 -17.26 15.17 -2.86
CA LYS A 159 -18.61 14.65 -2.58
C LYS A 159 -18.86 14.40 -1.09
N GLN A 160 -17.84 14.48 -0.24
CA GLN A 160 -17.99 14.22 1.19
C GLN A 160 -18.63 15.41 1.91
N ASN A 161 -19.60 15.12 2.78
CA ASN A 161 -20.20 16.13 3.64
C ASN A 161 -19.34 16.34 4.90
N LEU A 162 -18.29 17.14 4.74
CA LEU A 162 -17.29 17.37 5.80
C LEU A 162 -17.55 18.66 6.58
N THR A 163 -17.28 18.61 7.90
CA THR A 163 -17.19 19.82 8.73
C THR A 163 -16.07 20.73 8.22
N TRP A 164 -16.12 22.03 8.53
CA TRP A 164 -15.09 22.98 8.11
C TRP A 164 -13.67 22.55 8.56
N PHE A 165 -13.54 22.01 9.78
CA PHE A 165 -12.28 21.49 10.29
C PHE A 165 -11.78 20.28 9.49
N ALA A 166 -12.67 19.33 9.19
CA ALA A 166 -12.34 18.17 8.37
C ALA A 166 -11.95 18.57 6.94
N LYS A 167 -12.62 19.57 6.33
CA LYS A 167 -12.22 20.12 5.02
C LYS A 167 -10.82 20.73 5.04
N ARG A 168 -10.48 21.46 6.10
CA ARG A 168 -9.15 22.06 6.25
C ARG A 168 -8.06 21.00 6.41
N LYS A 169 -8.29 19.95 7.21
CA LYS A 169 -7.32 18.84 7.35
C LYS A 169 -7.19 18.03 6.05
N ALA A 170 -8.30 17.79 5.34
CA ALA A 170 -8.28 17.14 4.03
C ALA A 170 -7.52 17.95 2.96
N GLY A 171 -7.57 19.29 3.05
CA GLY A 171 -6.85 20.18 2.14
C GLY A 171 -5.32 20.09 2.24
N ALA A 172 -4.77 19.49 3.30
CA ALA A 172 -3.34 19.17 3.40
C ALA A 172 -2.96 17.94 2.55
N GLY A 173 -3.95 17.16 2.10
CA GLY A 173 -3.78 15.91 1.38
C GLY A 173 -3.73 14.69 2.29
N ALA A 174 -3.97 13.53 1.68
CA ALA A 174 -3.74 12.23 2.27
C ALA A 174 -2.43 11.65 1.74
N PHE A 175 -1.76 10.84 2.57
CA PHE A 175 -0.48 10.23 2.24
C PHE A 175 -0.52 8.74 2.60
N ALA A 176 0.11 7.91 1.78
CA ALA A 176 0.18 6.48 2.01
C ALA A 176 1.46 5.89 1.41
N THR A 177 1.92 4.77 1.96
CA THR A 177 2.92 3.91 1.30
C THR A 177 2.29 3.25 0.08
N PHE A 178 3.09 2.61 -0.74
CA PHE A 178 2.60 1.77 -1.81
C PHE A 178 3.60 0.66 -2.09
N LEU A 179 3.10 -0.56 -2.22
CA LEU A 179 3.81 -1.72 -2.71
C LEU A 179 2.90 -2.45 -3.69
N GLY A 180 3.30 -2.53 -4.95
CA GLY A 180 2.64 -3.34 -5.97
C GLY A 180 3.58 -4.46 -6.42
N LEU A 181 3.03 -5.66 -6.61
CA LEU A 181 3.69 -6.82 -7.20
C LEU A 181 2.80 -7.37 -8.31
N GLU A 182 3.42 -7.65 -9.44
CA GLU A 182 2.79 -8.33 -10.54
C GLU A 182 3.63 -9.53 -10.96
N ILE A 183 2.97 -10.63 -11.29
CA ILE A 183 3.60 -11.84 -11.84
C ILE A 183 2.90 -12.22 -13.14
N LEU A 184 3.68 -12.34 -14.20
CA LEU A 184 3.25 -12.62 -15.57
C LEU A 184 3.20 -14.14 -15.85
N PRO A 185 2.57 -14.56 -16.98
CA PRO A 185 2.42 -15.97 -17.35
C PRO A 185 3.74 -16.73 -17.61
N ASP A 186 4.85 -16.02 -17.78
CA ASP A 186 6.18 -16.60 -17.97
C ASP A 186 6.99 -16.64 -16.66
N LEU A 187 6.33 -16.42 -15.52
CA LEU A 187 6.93 -16.28 -14.19
C LEU A 187 7.86 -15.08 -14.03
N SER A 188 7.94 -14.18 -15.01
CA SER A 188 8.57 -12.89 -14.78
C SER A 188 7.71 -12.08 -13.80
N TRP A 189 8.35 -11.42 -12.86
CA TRP A 189 7.69 -10.58 -11.87
C TRP A 189 8.30 -9.19 -11.85
N GLN A 190 7.48 -8.22 -11.46
CA GLN A 190 7.88 -6.84 -11.30
C GLN A 190 7.22 -6.28 -10.03
N ALA A 191 7.97 -5.49 -9.29
CA ALA A 191 7.53 -4.84 -8.07
C ALA A 191 7.84 -3.34 -8.08
N LEU A 192 6.92 -2.56 -7.53
CA LEU A 192 6.98 -1.11 -7.40
C LEU A 192 6.75 -0.74 -5.94
N ALA A 193 7.57 0.13 -5.37
CA ALA A 193 7.33 0.59 -4.01
C ALA A 193 7.69 2.05 -3.74
N THR A 194 6.88 2.70 -2.91
CA THR A 194 7.17 3.99 -2.26
C THR A 194 6.83 3.85 -0.78
N GLY A 195 7.80 4.07 0.10
CA GLY A 195 7.64 3.91 1.54
C GLY A 195 8.39 2.69 2.06
N ASP A 196 7.83 2.07 3.09
CA ASP A 196 8.46 1.03 3.92
C ASP A 196 7.61 -0.25 4.06
N SER A 197 6.48 -0.33 3.36
CA SER A 197 5.86 -1.64 3.08
C SER A 197 6.81 -2.47 2.20
N CYS A 198 7.04 -3.72 2.58
CA CYS A 198 8.12 -4.54 2.03
C CYS A 198 7.62 -5.80 1.34
N LEU A 199 8.33 -6.18 0.28
CA LEU A 199 8.27 -7.45 -0.41
C LEU A 199 9.51 -8.28 -0.04
N PHE A 200 9.27 -9.53 0.35
CA PHE A 200 10.31 -10.54 0.48
C PHE A 200 10.01 -11.70 -0.47
N ILE A 201 10.99 -12.11 -1.27
CA ILE A 201 10.91 -13.34 -2.06
C ILE A 201 11.75 -14.38 -1.37
N VAL A 202 11.14 -15.53 -1.07
CA VAL A 202 11.76 -16.61 -0.30
C VAL A 202 11.71 -17.90 -1.11
N ARG A 203 12.88 -18.49 -1.28
CA ARG A 203 13.06 -19.79 -1.95
C ARG A 203 13.76 -20.75 -1.01
N GLN A 204 13.17 -21.91 -0.77
CA GLN A 204 13.74 -22.93 0.12
C GLN A 204 14.19 -22.36 1.48
N GLN A 205 13.33 -21.54 2.11
CA GLN A 205 13.60 -20.85 3.39
C GLN A 205 14.78 -19.87 3.36
N LYS A 206 15.22 -19.42 2.19
CA LYS A 206 16.23 -18.36 2.05
C LYS A 206 15.64 -17.14 1.39
N SER A 207 15.92 -15.97 1.95
CA SER A 207 15.56 -14.69 1.35
C SER A 207 16.38 -14.50 0.07
N CYS A 208 15.68 -14.45 -1.07
CA CYS A 208 16.25 -14.13 -2.38
C CYS A 208 16.14 -12.64 -2.70
N LEU A 209 15.13 -11.96 -2.17
CA LEU A 209 14.91 -10.54 -2.34
C LEU A 209 14.37 -9.92 -1.04
N GLN A 210 14.85 -8.71 -0.74
CA GLN A 210 14.33 -7.78 0.24
C GLN A 210 14.11 -6.44 -0.49
N PHE A 211 12.89 -5.89 -0.44
CA PHE A 211 12.53 -4.71 -1.22
C PHE A 211 11.41 -3.92 -0.52
N PRO A 212 11.39 -2.57 -0.54
CA PRO A 212 12.46 -1.70 -1.00
C PRO A 212 13.57 -1.49 0.04
N ILE A 213 13.27 -1.73 1.32
CA ILE A 213 14.19 -1.60 2.46
C ILE A 213 15.15 -2.79 2.51
N GLN A 214 16.36 -2.61 3.06
CA GLN A 214 17.39 -3.65 3.14
C GLN A 214 17.78 -4.05 4.58
N ASN A 215 17.40 -3.28 5.61
CA ASN A 215 17.70 -3.60 7.01
C ASN A 215 16.72 -2.90 7.98
N SER A 216 16.73 -3.32 9.24
CA SER A 216 15.80 -2.83 10.27
C SER A 216 16.04 -1.37 10.68
N ASP A 217 17.27 -0.84 10.51
CA ASP A 217 17.63 0.53 10.89
C ASP A 217 17.11 1.60 9.90
N GLU A 218 16.69 1.20 8.70
CA GLU A 218 16.10 2.12 7.71
C GLU A 218 14.65 2.51 8.04
N PHE A 219 13.95 1.72 8.85
CA PHE A 219 12.59 2.04 9.30
C PHE A 219 12.60 3.27 10.20
N ASN A 220 11.72 4.23 9.90
CA ASN A 220 11.64 5.47 10.63
C ASN A 220 10.22 6.04 10.56
N HIS A 221 9.89 7.01 11.41
CA HIS A 221 8.54 7.59 11.48
C HIS A 221 8.17 8.51 10.29
N ARG A 222 9.01 8.62 9.26
CA ARG A 222 8.80 9.51 8.11
C ARG A 222 9.23 8.82 6.80
N PRO A 223 8.61 7.68 6.44
CA PRO A 223 8.86 7.07 5.15
C PRO A 223 8.49 8.04 4.03
N LYS A 224 9.02 7.78 2.83
CA LYS A 224 8.57 8.49 1.62
C LYS A 224 7.17 8.00 1.29
N LEU A 225 6.23 8.91 1.13
CA LEU A 225 4.82 8.59 0.89
C LEU A 225 4.34 9.17 -0.43
N ILE A 226 3.33 8.52 -1.02
CA ILE A 226 2.59 9.05 -2.16
C ILE A 226 1.48 9.94 -1.60
N GLY A 227 1.43 11.20 -2.03
CA GLY A 227 0.40 12.15 -1.60
C GLY A 227 -0.64 12.46 -2.68
N THR A 228 -1.86 12.79 -2.25
CA THR A 228 -2.99 13.15 -3.15
C THR A 228 -2.78 14.44 -3.94
N TYR A 229 -1.87 15.30 -3.47
CA TYR A 229 -1.49 16.58 -4.09
C TYR A 229 0.00 16.65 -4.44
N THR A 230 0.76 15.58 -4.22
CA THR A 230 2.18 15.54 -4.57
C THR A 230 2.31 15.51 -6.09
N GLU A 231 3.09 16.42 -6.66
CA GLU A 231 3.42 16.38 -8.07
C GLU A 231 4.12 15.07 -8.41
N VAL A 232 3.70 14.40 -9.48
CA VAL A 232 4.21 13.07 -9.82
C VAL A 232 5.73 13.06 -10.02
N ALA A 233 6.28 14.14 -10.57
CA ALA A 233 7.73 14.30 -10.76
C ALA A 233 8.54 14.26 -9.44
N ASN A 234 7.90 14.48 -8.29
CA ASN A 234 8.53 14.45 -6.97
C ASN A 234 8.38 13.09 -6.26
N ILE A 235 7.68 12.13 -6.87
CA ILE A 235 7.47 10.80 -6.32
C ILE A 235 8.57 9.89 -6.82
N ARG A 236 9.32 9.31 -5.89
CA ARG A 236 10.33 8.30 -6.20
C ARG A 236 9.77 6.91 -5.93
N MET A 237 9.55 6.17 -7.01
CA MET A 237 9.22 4.75 -6.98
C MET A 237 10.50 3.92 -7.08
N ASN A 238 10.72 3.03 -6.13
CA ASN A 238 11.69 1.94 -6.28
C ASN A 238 11.09 0.87 -7.19
N GLN A 239 11.96 0.18 -7.92
CA GLN A 239 11.59 -0.90 -8.83
C GLN A 239 12.49 -2.11 -8.61
N ALA A 240 11.88 -3.30 -8.66
CA ALA A 240 12.58 -4.57 -8.73
C ALA A 240 11.88 -5.48 -9.72
N ASN A 241 12.63 -6.38 -10.35
CA ASN A 241 12.09 -7.38 -11.25
C ASN A 241 12.96 -8.64 -11.22
N GLY A 242 12.40 -9.74 -11.71
CA GLY A 242 13.11 -11.01 -11.78
C GLY A 242 12.24 -12.10 -12.37
N VAL A 243 12.68 -13.34 -12.20
CA VAL A 243 11.97 -14.54 -12.64
C VAL A 243 11.74 -15.43 -11.43
N ALA A 244 10.50 -15.85 -11.24
CA ALA A 244 10.09 -16.72 -10.14
C ALA A 244 10.33 -18.20 -10.49
N GLU A 245 10.46 -19.02 -9.46
CA GLU A 245 10.51 -20.47 -9.56
C GLU A 245 9.33 -21.10 -8.82
N LEU A 246 9.03 -22.36 -9.18
CA LEU A 246 8.03 -23.14 -8.46
C LEU A 246 8.46 -23.32 -7.00
N GLY A 247 7.53 -23.06 -6.08
CA GLY A 247 7.76 -23.07 -4.64
C GLY A 247 8.24 -21.74 -4.07
N ASP A 248 8.46 -20.71 -4.90
CA ASP A 248 8.75 -19.37 -4.39
C ASP A 248 7.55 -18.82 -3.62
N ARG A 249 7.86 -18.13 -2.52
CA ARG A 249 6.91 -17.39 -1.70
C ARG A 249 7.19 -15.90 -1.76
N PHE A 250 6.14 -15.12 -1.98
CA PHE A 250 6.16 -13.67 -2.03
C PHE A 250 5.42 -13.15 -0.81
N TYR A 251 6.17 -12.69 0.19
CA TYR A 251 5.62 -12.07 1.38
C TYR A 251 5.52 -10.56 1.17
N LEU A 252 4.30 -10.00 1.27
CA LEU A 252 4.08 -8.56 1.29
C LEU A 252 3.64 -8.17 2.70
N THR A 253 4.33 -7.22 3.31
CA THR A 253 4.09 -6.83 4.70
C THR A 253 4.12 -5.32 4.90
N THR A 254 3.36 -4.81 5.86
CA THR A 254 3.56 -3.45 6.36
C THR A 254 4.74 -3.37 7.33
N ASP A 255 5.11 -2.15 7.68
CA ASP A 255 6.38 -1.79 8.32
C ASP A 255 6.64 -2.56 9.63
N ALA A 256 5.63 -2.74 10.48
CA ALA A 256 5.76 -3.37 11.79
C ALA A 256 6.30 -4.81 11.69
N ILE A 257 5.76 -5.61 10.75
CA ILE A 257 6.20 -7.00 10.53
C ILE A 257 7.42 -7.06 9.63
N ALA A 258 7.55 -6.16 8.66
CA ALA A 258 8.78 -6.05 7.88
C ALA A 258 10.00 -5.83 8.79
N CYS A 259 9.91 -4.87 9.72
CA CYS A 259 10.95 -4.57 10.69
C CYS A 259 11.27 -5.79 11.57
N TRP A 260 10.25 -6.54 12.01
CA TRP A 260 10.47 -7.80 12.74
C TRP A 260 11.24 -8.83 11.91
N ILE A 261 10.87 -9.03 10.64
CA ILE A 261 11.55 -9.95 9.72
C ILE A 261 13.03 -9.58 9.60
N PHE A 262 13.34 -8.30 9.36
CA PHE A 262 14.74 -7.85 9.27
C PHE A 262 15.51 -8.11 10.57
N LYS A 263 14.93 -7.78 11.73
CA LYS A 263 15.57 -8.06 13.03
C LYS A 263 15.86 -9.55 13.24
N GLN A 264 14.98 -10.45 12.79
CA GLN A 264 15.23 -11.89 12.85
C GLN A 264 16.40 -12.29 11.94
N ILE A 265 16.42 -11.81 10.70
CA ILE A 265 17.50 -12.09 9.75
C ILE A 265 18.84 -11.58 10.29
N GLU A 266 18.88 -10.36 10.82
CA GLU A 266 20.06 -9.74 11.43
C GLU A 266 20.56 -10.52 12.65
N ALA A 267 19.63 -11.09 13.43
CA ALA A 267 19.92 -12.00 14.55
C ALA A 267 20.26 -13.44 14.11
N SER A 268 20.47 -13.68 12.80
CA SER A 268 20.74 -15.00 12.21
C SER A 268 19.66 -16.04 12.54
N GLN A 269 18.42 -15.59 12.72
CA GLN A 269 17.23 -16.43 12.87
C GLN A 269 16.52 -16.61 11.53
N ASP A 270 15.64 -17.61 11.46
CA ASP A 270 14.81 -17.87 10.29
C ASP A 270 13.36 -17.39 10.54
N PRO A 271 12.98 -16.18 10.06
CA PRO A 271 11.61 -15.69 10.24
C PRO A 271 10.58 -16.53 9.48
N TRP A 272 10.98 -17.22 8.41
CA TRP A 272 10.08 -17.94 7.51
C TRP A 272 9.46 -19.17 8.19
N VAL A 273 10.18 -19.78 9.14
CA VAL A 273 9.63 -20.85 9.99
C VAL A 273 8.42 -20.33 10.75
N LYS A 274 8.57 -19.22 11.49
CA LYS A 274 7.47 -18.68 12.29
C LYS A 274 6.33 -18.18 11.41
N LEU A 275 6.62 -17.50 10.31
CA LEU A 275 5.59 -17.03 9.38
C LEU A 275 4.85 -18.19 8.72
N GLY A 276 5.52 -19.31 8.43
CA GLY A 276 4.91 -20.51 7.84
C GLY A 276 4.00 -21.30 8.79
N GLU A 277 4.12 -21.10 10.11
CA GLU A 277 3.26 -21.74 11.12
C GLU A 277 1.89 -21.03 11.26
N ILE A 278 1.77 -19.79 10.79
CA ILE A 278 0.56 -18.98 10.96
C ILE A 278 -0.42 -19.32 9.84
N ASN A 279 -1.52 -19.98 10.18
CA ASN A 279 -2.49 -20.49 9.20
C ASN A 279 -3.85 -19.79 9.29
N SER A 280 -4.03 -18.88 10.26
CA SER A 280 -5.28 -18.15 10.44
C SER A 280 -5.11 -16.71 10.91
N GLN A 281 -6.15 -15.91 10.69
CA GLN A 281 -6.24 -14.53 11.17
C GLN A 281 -6.14 -14.46 12.70
N ASP A 282 -6.70 -15.42 13.43
CA ASP A 282 -6.68 -15.42 14.91
C ASP A 282 -5.27 -15.72 15.44
N GLU A 283 -4.58 -16.72 14.87
CA GLU A 283 -3.18 -17.02 15.20
C GLU A 283 -2.26 -15.83 14.89
N PHE A 284 -2.46 -15.18 13.73
CA PHE A 284 -1.73 -13.97 13.38
C PHE A 284 -1.99 -12.85 14.39
N SER A 285 -3.26 -12.62 14.73
CA SER A 285 -3.67 -11.57 15.66
C SER A 285 -3.08 -11.78 17.06
N GLN A 286 -3.11 -13.01 17.56
CA GLN A 286 -2.50 -13.36 18.84
C GLN A 286 -0.99 -13.10 18.80
N TRP A 287 -0.31 -13.62 17.78
CA TRP A 287 1.14 -13.48 17.65
C TRP A 287 1.57 -12.00 17.54
N VAL A 288 0.87 -11.19 16.74
CA VAL A 288 1.16 -9.75 16.63
C VAL A 288 0.96 -9.03 17.97
N ASN A 289 -0.10 -9.34 18.72
CA ASN A 289 -0.31 -8.74 20.03
C ASN A 289 0.78 -9.14 21.04
N GLU A 290 1.23 -10.41 21.01
CA GLU A 290 2.36 -10.85 21.82
C GLU A 290 3.66 -10.11 21.48
N LEU A 291 3.93 -9.83 20.19
CA LEU A 291 5.07 -9.03 19.76
C LEU A 291 4.96 -7.58 20.26
N ARG A 292 3.76 -6.98 20.21
CA ARG A 292 3.49 -5.61 20.70
C ARG A 292 3.68 -5.53 22.22
N ASP A 293 3.17 -6.50 22.97
CA ASP A 293 3.31 -6.57 24.44
C ASP A 293 4.78 -6.69 24.87
N ARG A 294 5.59 -7.45 24.11
CA ARG A 294 7.04 -7.56 24.31
C ARG A 294 7.84 -6.39 23.72
N HIS A 295 7.19 -5.41 23.09
CA HIS A 295 7.81 -4.26 22.43
C HIS A 295 8.82 -4.66 21.34
N GLU A 296 8.61 -5.81 20.69
CA GLU A 296 9.46 -6.29 19.59
C GLU A 296 9.12 -5.59 18.26
N ILE A 297 7.86 -5.16 18.13
CA ILE A 297 7.34 -4.35 17.01
C ILE A 297 6.63 -3.10 17.52
N ALA A 298 6.48 -2.11 16.65
CA ALA A 298 5.68 -0.93 16.95
C ALA A 298 4.20 -1.29 17.10
N ASN A 299 3.47 -0.53 17.93
CA ASN A 299 2.02 -0.61 17.95
C ASN A 299 1.45 0.19 16.77
N ASP A 300 1.34 -0.48 15.63
CA ASP A 300 0.74 0.07 14.42
C ASP A 300 -0.17 -0.94 13.71
N ASP A 301 -0.91 -0.51 12.70
CA ASP A 301 -1.61 -1.43 11.80
C ASP A 301 -0.61 -2.43 11.19
N THR A 302 -1.05 -3.65 10.95
CA THR A 302 -0.12 -4.74 10.64
C THR A 302 -0.75 -5.74 9.70
N THR A 303 -0.15 -5.89 8.51
CA THR A 303 -0.63 -6.76 7.44
C THR A 303 0.47 -7.70 6.95
N LEU A 304 0.09 -8.96 6.72
CA LEU A 304 0.91 -10.02 6.16
C LEU A 304 0.13 -10.72 5.04
N LEU A 305 0.67 -10.65 3.83
CA LEU A 305 0.20 -11.40 2.67
C LEU A 305 1.29 -12.39 2.25
N CYS A 306 0.91 -13.59 1.83
CA CYS A 306 1.84 -14.53 1.22
C CYS A 306 1.21 -15.19 -0.01
N LEU A 307 1.83 -14.97 -1.16
CA LEU A 307 1.53 -15.67 -2.40
C LEU A 307 2.54 -16.80 -2.59
N GLU A 308 2.09 -17.98 -2.99
CA GLU A 308 2.96 -19.12 -3.31
C GLU A 308 2.70 -19.61 -4.73
N ILE A 309 3.78 -19.96 -5.44
CA ILE A 309 3.70 -20.58 -6.77
C ILE A 309 3.75 -22.09 -6.58
N ARG A 310 2.65 -22.78 -6.90
CA ARG A 310 2.51 -24.23 -6.71
C ARG A 310 2.36 -24.94 -8.03
N ARG A 311 2.71 -26.22 -8.09
CA ARG A 311 2.38 -27.06 -9.24
C ARG A 311 0.87 -27.27 -9.34
N GLU A 312 0.35 -27.26 -10.56
CA GLU A 312 -1.01 -27.71 -10.83
C GLU A 312 -1.06 -29.24 -10.60
N SER A 313 -2.07 -29.71 -9.87
CA SER A 313 -2.20 -31.12 -9.45
C SER A 313 -2.98 -31.95 -10.47
#